data_AF-A0A535M3E4-F1
#
_entry.id   AF-A0A535M3E4-F1
#
_cell.length_a   1.000
_cell.length_b   1.000
_cell.length_c   1.000
_cell.angle_alpha   90.00
_cell.angle_beta   90.00
_cell.angle_gamma   90.00
#
_symmetry.space_group_name_H-M   'P 1'
#
loop_
_entity.id
_entity.type
_entity.pdbx_description
1 polymer ?
#
loop_
_entity_poly.entity_id
_entity_poly.type
_entity_poly.pdbx_seq_one_letter_code
_entity_poly.pdbx_strand_id
1 'polypeptide(L)'
;MQYTLDNFTEWSTSLNGASESTLERQLDMFVEILQAQAGGPRGYRLRRIMLTNFWLYGLQEFEIPHGRLFLAGENASGKSTVLTAALPLALDGDLRPNRLDTFGGRERHMEYYVLGGSESATPYSHERRTSYIALEFEWCDPERAS
;
A
#
# COMPACT_ATOMS: atom_id res chain seq x y z
N MET A 1 7.25 25.46 -13.71
CA MET A 1 6.28 26.05 -12.76
C MET A 1 6.65 25.49 -11.39
N GLN A 2 7.16 26.33 -10.47
CA GLN A 2 7.72 25.88 -9.20
C GLN A 2 6.60 25.88 -8.15
N TYR A 3 6.12 24.70 -7.74
CA TYR A 3 5.14 24.59 -6.66
C TYR A 3 5.88 24.68 -5.32
N THR A 4 5.59 25.71 -4.53
CA THR A 4 6.19 25.94 -3.21
C THR A 4 5.42 25.20 -2.11
N LEU A 5 6.09 24.98 -0.97
CA LEU A 5 5.55 24.30 0.21
C LEU A 5 4.26 24.97 0.75
N ASP A 6 4.05 26.24 0.41
CA ASP A 6 2.86 27.02 0.80
C ASP A 6 1.57 26.47 0.16
N ASN A 7 1.64 26.00 -1.10
CA ASN A 7 0.49 25.37 -1.78
C ASN A 7 0.02 24.08 -1.08
N PHE A 8 0.91 23.39 -0.37
CA PHE A 8 0.59 22.16 0.35
C PHE A 8 -0.31 22.43 1.57
N THR A 9 -0.12 23.58 2.22
CA THR A 9 -0.87 23.98 3.41
C THR A 9 -2.29 24.45 3.04
N GLU A 10 -2.42 25.20 1.95
CA GLU A 10 -3.73 25.60 1.40
C GLU A 10 -4.55 24.39 0.92
N TRP A 11 -3.91 23.40 0.26
CA TRP A 11 -4.57 22.16 -0.15
C TRP A 11 -5.12 21.38 1.06
N SER A 12 -4.35 21.27 2.14
CA SER A 12 -4.79 20.57 3.36
C SER A 12 -6.05 21.19 4.00
N THR A 13 -6.23 22.51 3.85
CA THR A 13 -7.37 23.24 4.42
C THR A 13 -8.67 22.99 3.64
N SER A 14 -8.57 22.67 2.34
CA SER A 14 -9.71 22.37 1.45
C SER A 14 -10.32 20.97 1.64
N LEU A 15 -9.67 20.11 2.43
CA LEU A 15 -10.08 18.72 2.68
C LEU A 15 -11.24 18.59 3.67
N ASN A 16 -11.51 19.64 4.46
CA ASN A 16 -12.56 19.66 5.48
C ASN A 16 -13.95 19.89 4.85
N GLY A 17 -14.44 18.91 4.07
CA GLY A 17 -15.79 18.93 3.49
C GLY A 17 -15.90 18.44 2.05
N ALA A 18 -14.80 17.98 1.44
CA ALA A 18 -14.82 17.40 0.10
C ALA A 18 -15.50 16.02 0.10
N SER A 19 -16.27 15.72 -0.96
CA SER A 19 -16.77 14.36 -1.16
C SER A 19 -15.61 13.39 -1.38
N GLU A 20 -15.78 12.13 -0.98
CA GLU A 20 -14.77 11.06 -1.15
C GLU A 20 -14.24 10.99 -2.59
N SER A 21 -15.14 11.09 -3.58
CA SER A 21 -14.78 11.14 -5.01
C SER A 21 -13.90 12.33 -5.42
N THR A 22 -14.02 13.45 -4.72
CA THR A 22 -13.21 14.65 -4.99
C THR A 22 -11.81 14.46 -4.40
N LEU A 23 -11.71 13.86 -3.22
CA LEU A 23 -10.45 13.52 -2.57
C LEU A 23 -9.65 12.51 -3.40
N GLU A 24 -10.31 11.45 -3.89
CA GLU A 24 -9.70 10.44 -4.77
C GLU A 24 -9.10 11.11 -6.01
N ARG A 25 -9.90 11.93 -6.71
CA ARG A 25 -9.44 12.64 -7.91
C ARG A 25 -8.28 13.60 -7.64
N GLN A 26 -8.28 14.27 -6.49
CA GLN A 26 -7.18 15.16 -6.09
C GLN A 26 -5.90 14.38 -5.77
N LEU A 27 -6.02 13.22 -5.12
CA LEU A 27 -4.90 12.33 -4.85
C LEU A 27 -4.30 11.79 -6.15
N ASP A 28 -5.13 11.36 -7.10
CA ASP A 28 -4.68 10.89 -8.42
C ASP A 28 -3.90 11.98 -9.16
N MET A 29 -4.45 13.19 -9.23
CA MET A 29 -3.77 14.33 -9.84
C MET A 29 -2.42 14.63 -9.18
N PHE A 30 -2.35 14.56 -7.85
CA PHE A 30 -1.10 14.81 -7.13
C PHE A 30 -0.06 13.72 -7.39
N VAL A 31 -0.49 12.46 -7.40
CA VAL A 31 0.39 11.33 -7.74
C VAL A 31 0.94 11.50 -9.15
N GLU A 32 0.12 11.86 -10.13
CA GLU A 32 0.57 12.15 -11.50
C GLU A 32 1.61 13.27 -11.54
N ILE A 33 1.36 14.39 -10.84
CA ILE A 33 2.29 15.53 -10.77
C ILE A 33 3.62 15.12 -10.15
N LEU A 34 3.59 14.38 -9.03
CA LEU A 34 4.80 13.89 -8.38
C LEU A 34 5.58 12.96 -9.32
N GLN A 35 4.90 11.99 -9.93
CA GLN A 35 5.53 11.03 -10.83
C GLN A 35 6.20 11.69 -12.05
N ALA A 36 5.68 12.82 -12.51
CA ALA A 36 6.28 13.60 -13.60
C ALA A 36 7.59 14.31 -13.21
N GLN A 37 7.90 14.45 -11.92
CA GLN A 37 9.17 15.05 -11.48
C GLN A 37 10.30 14.01 -11.48
N ALA A 38 11.54 14.44 -11.71
CA ALA A 38 12.68 13.55 -11.53
C ALA A 38 12.89 13.27 -10.04
N GLY A 39 13.01 12.00 -9.65
CA GLY A 39 13.26 11.63 -8.25
C GLY A 39 13.25 10.12 -8.01
N GLY A 40 13.80 9.72 -6.86
CA GLY A 40 13.91 8.31 -6.47
C GLY A 40 15.21 7.64 -6.97
N PRO A 41 15.44 6.37 -6.59
CA PRO A 41 16.60 5.60 -7.02
C PRO A 41 16.53 5.24 -8.51
N ARG A 42 17.70 5.06 -9.14
CA ARG A 42 17.83 4.51 -10.50
C ARG A 42 17.61 2.99 -10.49
N GLY A 43 17.17 2.44 -11.63
CA GLY A 43 16.93 1.00 -11.81
C GLY A 43 15.47 0.61 -11.56
N TYR A 44 15.22 -0.63 -11.14
CA TYR A 44 13.87 -1.08 -10.80
C TYR A 44 13.33 -0.37 -9.57
N ARG A 45 12.15 0.23 -9.71
CA ARG A 45 11.47 0.98 -8.65
C ARG A 45 10.07 0.42 -8.45
N LEU A 46 9.70 0.15 -7.20
CA LEU A 46 8.33 -0.25 -6.87
C LEU A 46 7.39 0.92 -7.13
N ARG A 47 6.42 0.71 -8.02
CA ARG A 47 5.48 1.72 -8.52
C ARG A 47 4.11 1.58 -7.87
N ARG A 48 3.67 0.33 -7.63
CA ARG A 48 2.36 0.03 -7.06
C ARG A 48 2.38 -1.26 -6.26
N ILE A 49 1.58 -1.31 -5.19
CA ILE A 49 1.20 -2.54 -4.49
C ILE A 49 -0.30 -2.73 -4.67
N MET A 50 -0.73 -3.91 -5.08
CA MET A 50 -2.14 -4.25 -5.18
C MET A 50 -2.45 -5.40 -4.23
N LEU A 51 -3.49 -5.24 -3.41
CA LEU A 51 -4.04 -6.26 -2.54
C LEU A 51 -5.46 -6.59 -2.98
N THR A 52 -5.74 -7.87 -3.17
CA THR A 52 -7.10 -8.36 -3.37
C THR A 52 -7.41 -9.42 -2.34
N ASN A 53 -8.51 -9.24 -1.62
CA ASN A 53 -9.03 -10.19 -0.63
C ASN A 53 -8.00 -10.57 0.45
N PHE A 54 -7.15 -9.63 0.84
CA PHE A 54 -6.07 -9.84 1.80
C PHE A 54 -6.36 -9.04 3.08
N TRP A 55 -6.64 -9.76 4.15
CA TRP A 55 -7.15 -9.22 5.41
C TRP A 55 -8.45 -8.42 5.21
N LEU A 56 -8.50 -7.21 5.75
CA LEU A 56 -9.60 -6.27 5.61
C LEU A 56 -9.63 -5.54 4.26
N TYR A 57 -8.66 -5.81 3.37
CA TYR A 57 -8.63 -5.20 2.04
C TYR A 57 -9.39 -6.06 1.03
N GLY A 58 -10.44 -5.48 0.44
CA GLY A 58 -11.19 -6.08 -0.67
C GLY A 58 -10.41 -5.94 -1.98
N LEU A 59 -10.34 -4.72 -2.51
CA LEU A 59 -9.42 -4.32 -3.57
C LEU A 59 -8.76 -3.03 -3.12
N GLN A 60 -7.44 -3.04 -2.95
CA GLN A 60 -6.68 -1.89 -2.53
C GLN A 60 -5.43 -1.73 -3.37
N GLU A 61 -5.25 -0.55 -3.92
CA GLU A 61 -4.05 -0.17 -4.66
C GLU A 61 -3.32 0.92 -3.87
N PHE A 62 -2.00 0.78 -3.76
CA PHE A 62 -1.13 1.78 -3.17
C PHE A 62 -0.18 2.30 -4.24
N GLU A 63 -0.32 3.56 -4.59
CA GLU A 63 0.60 4.27 -5.46
C GLU A 63 1.89 4.61 -4.68
N ILE A 64 3.05 4.38 -5.29
CA ILE A 64 4.36 4.58 -4.65
C ILE A 64 5.20 5.58 -5.47
N PRO A 65 4.93 6.89 -5.35
CA PRO A 65 5.73 7.92 -5.99
C PRO A 65 7.21 7.82 -5.62
N HIS A 66 8.08 7.75 -6.62
CA HIS A 66 9.54 7.68 -6.42
C HIS A 66 10.01 6.49 -5.57
N GLY A 67 9.25 5.40 -5.50
CA GLY A 67 9.59 4.26 -4.65
C GLY A 67 9.44 4.54 -3.15
N ARG A 68 8.71 5.61 -2.79
CA ARG A 68 8.46 6.01 -1.40
C ARG A 68 6.98 5.92 -1.09
N LEU A 69 6.67 5.27 0.03
CA LEU A 69 5.32 5.15 0.56
C LEU A 69 5.30 5.75 1.95
N PHE A 70 4.37 6.68 2.20
CA PHE A 70 4.10 7.22 3.52
C PHE A 70 2.71 6.78 3.95
N LEU A 71 2.64 6.01 5.04
CA LEU A 71 1.38 5.54 5.61
C LEU A 71 1.01 6.43 6.80
N ALA A 72 0.07 7.35 6.60
CA ALA A 72 -0.52 8.12 7.68
C ALA A 72 -1.81 7.45 8.18
N GLY A 73 -2.02 7.42 9.50
CA GLY A 73 -3.24 6.89 10.09
C GLY A 73 -3.14 6.83 11.61
N GLU A 74 -4.28 6.69 12.28
CA GLU A 74 -4.31 6.47 13.72
C GLU A 74 -3.51 5.22 14.11
N ASN A 75 -2.79 5.32 15.22
CA ASN A 75 -2.07 4.20 15.82
C ASN A 75 -3.03 3.01 15.99
N ALA A 76 -2.56 1.81 15.65
CA ALA A 76 -3.33 0.55 15.69
C ALA A 76 -4.37 0.30 14.58
N SER A 77 -4.48 1.17 13.56
CA SER A 77 -5.35 0.91 12.39
C SER A 77 -4.88 -0.20 11.44
N GLY A 78 -3.76 -0.87 11.74
CA GLY A 78 -3.27 -2.06 11.02
C GLY A 78 -2.62 -1.79 9.66
N LYS A 79 -2.53 -0.52 9.21
CA LYS A 79 -2.02 -0.13 7.89
C LYS A 79 -0.58 -0.59 7.63
N SER A 80 0.31 -0.42 8.62
CA SER A 80 1.70 -0.87 8.50
C SER A 80 1.84 -2.39 8.63
N THR A 81 1.00 -3.01 9.47
CA THR A 81 1.07 -4.45 9.76
C THR A 81 0.82 -5.30 8.52
N VAL A 82 -0.18 -4.94 7.71
CA VAL A 82 -0.53 -5.72 6.51
C VAL A 82 0.55 -5.60 5.45
N LEU A 83 1.04 -4.40 5.18
CA LEU A 83 2.11 -4.21 4.21
C LEU A 83 3.42 -4.88 4.64
N THR A 84 3.68 -4.94 5.95
CA THR A 84 4.85 -5.66 6.49
C THR A 84 4.75 -7.17 6.26
N ALA A 85 3.55 -7.76 6.24
CA ALA A 85 3.35 -9.16 5.87
C ALA A 85 3.29 -9.38 4.35
N ALA A 86 2.59 -8.50 3.63
CA ALA A 86 2.33 -8.63 2.20
C ALA A 86 3.58 -8.41 1.34
N LEU A 87 4.44 -7.44 1.68
CA LEU A 87 5.63 -7.12 0.88
C LEU A 87 6.64 -8.27 0.83
N PRO A 88 7.10 -8.85 1.96
CA PRO A 88 7.99 -10.01 1.92
C PRO A 88 7.36 -11.17 1.17
N LEU A 89 6.09 -11.48 1.48
CA LEU A 89 5.37 -12.57 0.84
C LEU A 89 5.30 -12.42 -0.69
N ALA A 90 5.07 -11.21 -1.20
CA ALA A 90 5.04 -10.96 -2.63
C ALA A 90 6.42 -11.04 -3.30
N LEU A 91 7.49 -10.83 -2.56
CA LEU A 91 8.87 -10.89 -3.07
C LEU A 91 9.45 -12.31 -3.03
N ASP A 92 9.22 -13.07 -1.96
CA ASP A 92 9.86 -14.36 -1.73
C ASP A 92 8.91 -15.56 -1.66
N GLY A 93 7.60 -15.33 -1.56
CA GLY A 93 6.58 -16.39 -1.48
C GLY A 93 6.60 -17.17 -0.15
N ASP A 94 7.28 -16.69 0.89
CA ASP A 94 7.46 -17.43 2.13
C ASP A 94 6.25 -17.32 3.07
N LEU A 95 5.51 -18.44 3.19
CA LEU A 95 4.29 -18.55 4.00
C LEU A 95 4.55 -18.92 5.47
N ARG A 96 5.82 -19.01 5.91
CA ARG A 96 6.10 -19.38 7.30
C ARG A 96 5.52 -18.34 8.28
N PRO A 97 4.92 -18.76 9.41
CA PRO A 97 4.22 -17.84 10.33
C PRO A 97 5.10 -16.71 10.87
N ASN A 98 6.41 -16.94 11.03
CA ASN A 98 7.36 -15.92 11.48
C ASN A 98 7.63 -14.81 10.43
N ARG A 99 7.18 -14.98 9.19
CA ARG A 99 7.21 -13.96 8.13
C ARG A 99 5.90 -13.18 8.05
N LEU A 100 4.80 -13.81 8.47
CA LEU A 100 3.45 -13.27 8.41
C LEU A 100 3.09 -12.50 9.69
N ASP A 101 3.57 -12.95 10.86
CA ASP A 101 3.34 -12.29 12.14
C ASP A 101 4.48 -11.31 12.46
N THR A 102 4.14 -10.02 12.48
CA THR A 102 5.09 -8.93 12.73
C THR A 102 5.24 -8.58 14.20
N PHE A 103 4.46 -9.23 15.09
CA PHE A 103 4.48 -8.97 16.54
C PHE A 103 5.12 -10.11 17.34
N GLY A 104 5.70 -11.11 16.67
CA GLY A 104 6.41 -12.22 17.32
C GLY A 104 5.51 -13.25 18.00
N GLY A 105 4.18 -13.04 17.96
CA GLY A 105 3.22 -14.12 18.09
C GLY A 105 3.45 -15.12 16.97
N ARG A 106 3.17 -16.40 17.19
CA ARG A 106 3.21 -17.40 16.11
C ARG A 106 1.78 -17.68 15.63
N GLU A 107 0.90 -16.69 15.74
CA GLU A 107 -0.55 -16.90 15.71
C GLU A 107 -1.18 -16.51 14.37
N ARG A 108 -0.48 -15.75 13.53
CA ARG A 108 -1.00 -15.31 12.24
C ARG A 108 -0.46 -16.16 11.09
N HIS A 109 -1.25 -17.16 10.71
CA HIS A 109 -1.02 -17.96 9.51
C HIS A 109 -1.70 -17.33 8.28
N MET A 110 -1.46 -17.86 7.08
CA MET A 110 -2.06 -17.31 5.85
C MET A 110 -3.61 -17.34 5.90
N GLU A 111 -4.19 -18.34 6.58
CA GLU A 111 -5.63 -18.44 6.81
C GLU A 111 -6.17 -17.23 7.57
N TYR A 112 -5.42 -16.69 8.53
CA TYR A 112 -5.80 -15.47 9.25
C TYR A 112 -5.97 -14.29 8.28
N TYR A 113 -5.11 -14.17 7.27
CA TYR A 113 -5.17 -13.07 6.29
C TYR A 113 -6.19 -13.33 5.18
N VAL A 114 -6.38 -14.58 4.73
CA VAL A 114 -7.26 -14.85 3.58
C VAL A 114 -8.68 -15.18 4.04
N LEU A 115 -8.82 -16.14 4.94
CA LEU A 115 -10.12 -16.68 5.37
C LEU A 115 -10.68 -15.94 6.58
N GLY A 116 -9.81 -15.43 7.45
CA GLY A 116 -10.19 -14.77 8.70
C GLY A 116 -10.55 -15.77 9.80
N GLY A 117 -11.26 -15.30 10.82
CA GLY A 117 -11.71 -16.13 11.94
C GLY A 117 -12.70 -15.38 12.83
N SER A 118 -13.69 -16.09 13.35
CA SER A 118 -14.74 -15.55 14.22
C SER A 118 -14.21 -15.00 15.55
N GLU A 119 -13.08 -15.51 16.02
CA GLU A 119 -12.45 -15.09 17.29
C GLU A 119 -11.36 -14.03 17.10
N SER A 120 -11.19 -13.50 15.88
CA SER A 120 -10.21 -12.44 15.62
C SER A 120 -10.71 -11.07 16.07
N ALA A 121 -9.77 -10.16 16.40
CA ALA A 121 -10.09 -8.77 16.74
C ALA A 121 -10.79 -8.00 15.61
N THR A 122 -10.72 -8.50 14.38
CA THR A 122 -11.33 -7.91 13.18
C THR A 122 -12.11 -9.01 12.44
N PRO A 123 -13.33 -9.34 12.89
CA PRO A 123 -14.00 -10.56 12.49
C PRO A 123 -14.50 -10.50 11.04
N TYR A 124 -13.97 -11.40 10.23
CA TYR A 124 -14.53 -11.86 8.96
C TYR A 124 -14.23 -13.36 8.83
N SER A 125 -15.03 -14.11 8.08
CA SER A 125 -14.83 -15.55 7.90
C SER A 125 -15.35 -16.00 6.55
N HIS A 126 -14.52 -16.69 5.79
CA HIS A 126 -14.88 -17.30 4.51
C HIS A 126 -14.49 -18.78 4.50
N GLU A 127 -15.37 -19.64 4.00
CA GLU A 127 -15.05 -21.07 3.78
C GLU A 127 -14.05 -21.25 2.64
N ARG A 128 -14.17 -20.42 1.59
CA ARG A 128 -13.27 -20.37 0.43
C ARG A 128 -13.10 -18.93 -0.02
N ARG A 129 -11.85 -18.52 -0.26
CA ARG A 129 -11.52 -17.20 -0.78
C ARG A 129 -10.21 -17.26 -1.56
N THR A 130 -10.15 -16.52 -2.66
CA THR A 130 -8.92 -16.32 -3.43
C THR A 130 -8.38 -14.93 -3.14
N SER A 131 -7.10 -14.85 -2.78
CA SER A 131 -6.38 -13.60 -2.51
C SER A 131 -5.23 -13.42 -3.49
N TYR A 132 -4.96 -12.17 -3.84
CA TYR A 132 -3.83 -11.78 -4.68
C TYR A 132 -3.05 -10.68 -3.99
N ILE A 133 -1.72 -10.75 -4.12
CA ILE A 133 -0.80 -9.67 -3.79
C ILE A 133 0.06 -9.48 -5.03
N ALA A 134 0.08 -8.26 -5.57
CA ALA A 134 0.87 -7.92 -6.74
C ALA A 134 1.76 -6.71 -6.44
N LEU A 135 2.96 -6.75 -7.01
CA LEU A 135 3.92 -5.65 -6.99
C LEU A 135 4.19 -5.24 -8.44
N GLU A 136 3.98 -3.98 -8.72
CA GLU A 136 4.31 -3.38 -10.02
C GLU A 136 5.64 -2.65 -9.89
N PHE A 137 6.60 -2.98 -10.75
CA PHE A 137 7.88 -2.29 -10.84
C PHE A 137 8.00 -1.57 -12.16
N GLU A 138 8.65 -0.42 -12.14
CA GLU A 138 9.03 0.34 -13.33
C GLU A 138 10.55 0.42 -13.41
N TRP A 139 11.08 0.60 -14.62
CA TRP A 139 12.50 0.82 -14.85
C TRP A 139 12.80 2.33 -14.95
N CYS A 140 13.63 2.83 -14.05
CA CYS A 140 14.01 4.25 -13.97
C CYS A 140 15.51 4.49 -14.23
N ASP A 141 16.09 3.83 -15.24
CA ASP A 141 17.45 4.11 -15.70
C ASP A 141 17.54 4.18 -17.24
N PRO A 142 17.31 5.36 -17.84
CA PRO A 142 17.29 5.51 -19.29
C PRO A 142 18.66 5.29 -19.94
N GLU A 143 19.77 5.44 -19.18
CA GLU A 143 21.13 5.23 -19.68
C GLU A 143 21.48 3.74 -19.83
N ARG A 144 20.62 2.85 -19.30
CA ARG A 144 20.80 1.39 -19.29
C ARG A 144 19.61 0.63 -19.88
N ALA A 145 18.72 1.29 -20.60
CA ALA A 145 17.65 0.62 -21.33
C ALA A 145 18.27 -0.14 -22.52
N SER A 146 18.53 -1.44 -22.32
CA SER A 146 19.02 -2.38 -23.32
C SER A 146 17.91 -2.84 -24.26
#